data_AF-A0A0C9YPL2-F1
#
_entry.id   AF-A0A0C9YPL2-F1
#
_cell.length_a   1.000
_cell.length_b   1.000
_cell.length_c   1.000
_cell.angle_alpha   90.00
_cell.angle_beta   90.00
_cell.angle_gamma   90.00
#
_symmetry.space_group_name_H-M   'P 1'
#
loop_
_entity.id
_entity.type
_entity.pdbx_description
1 polymer ?
#
loop_
_entity_poly.entity_id
_entity_poly.type
_entity_poly.pdbx_seq_one_letter_code
_entity_poly.pdbx_strand_id
1 'polypeptide(L)'
;MTQGRPQDANADTRKREFAAIQEIVTTAVATALEPVASSLGDLQEQLGPVTAHLQENTVDMHGRMVEDHLKPLQETLTKIQPEILGEMGQRSAQLDSSLESLQNQVDVENQHLKEFRQSAQATCDVAAVTCERVGHITDDQNVTNKHVTDLVVNSRQIYNSGCGSGFTRPFKAIPFIRRDGSIQPPSDLGLPPLLNTSVIDNLTDHQLNQYLEGYGIEHNGLNRERSLFKLREYIGCTPAERSDSHATALFFMLAMACLLYLYFPQLFA
;
A
#
# COMPACT_ATOMS: atom_id res chain seq x y z
N MET A 1 -163.24 6.28 -62.22
CA MET A 1 -163.82 7.19 -61.20
C MET A 1 -163.58 6.54 -59.84
N THR A 2 -162.58 7.05 -59.10
CA THR A 2 -162.69 7.68 -57.74
C THR A 2 -162.62 6.65 -56.61
N GLN A 3 -162.00 6.79 -55.42
CA GLN A 3 -161.10 7.75 -54.74
C GLN A 3 -160.95 7.22 -53.28
N GLY A 4 -159.81 7.41 -52.59
CA GLY A 4 -159.78 7.64 -51.13
C GLY A 4 -159.25 6.58 -50.13
N ARG A 5 -158.26 7.02 -49.31
CA ARG A 5 -157.62 6.50 -48.05
C ARG A 5 -158.60 6.32 -46.84
N PRO A 6 -158.24 5.86 -45.59
CA PRO A 6 -156.98 6.00 -44.78
C PRO A 6 -156.52 4.77 -43.90
N GLN A 7 -155.21 4.62 -43.51
CA GLN A 7 -154.48 4.79 -42.20
C GLN A 7 -155.04 4.05 -40.95
N ASP A 8 -154.34 3.67 -39.86
CA ASP A 8 -152.96 3.55 -39.31
C ASP A 8 -153.15 2.87 -37.90
N ALA A 9 -152.14 2.17 -37.30
CA ALA A 9 -151.92 2.05 -35.81
C ALA A 9 -151.02 0.86 -35.33
N ASN A 10 -149.81 0.60 -35.85
CA ASN A 10 -148.98 -0.49 -35.25
C ASN A 10 -147.44 -0.28 -35.24
N ALA A 11 -146.93 0.94 -35.45
CA ALA A 11 -145.49 1.19 -35.60
C ALA A 11 -144.80 1.85 -34.38
N ASP A 12 -145.54 2.38 -33.40
CA ASP A 12 -144.97 3.23 -32.34
C ASP A 12 -144.44 2.47 -31.10
N THR A 13 -144.85 1.22 -30.89
CA THR A 13 -144.50 0.44 -29.68
C THR A 13 -143.07 -0.14 -29.74
N ARG A 14 -142.57 -0.50 -30.93
CA ARG A 14 -141.23 -1.10 -31.10
C ARG A 14 -140.07 -0.10 -30.91
N LYS A 15 -140.33 1.20 -31.07
CA LYS A 15 -139.28 2.24 -30.97
C LYS A 15 -138.88 2.54 -29.52
N ARG A 16 -139.79 2.36 -28.56
CA ARG A 16 -139.52 2.59 -27.13
C ARG A 16 -138.72 1.45 -26.48
N GLU A 17 -138.95 0.20 -26.89
CA GLU A 17 -138.17 -0.95 -26.39
C GLU A 17 -136.72 -0.93 -26.89
N PHE A 18 -136.48 -0.50 -28.13
CA PHE A 18 -135.11 -0.44 -28.67
C PHE A 18 -134.26 0.64 -27.98
N ALA A 19 -134.85 1.77 -27.59
CA ALA A 19 -134.17 2.83 -26.86
C ALA A 19 -133.77 2.38 -25.43
N ALA A 20 -134.65 1.67 -24.73
CA ALA A 20 -134.37 1.14 -23.40
C ALA A 20 -133.28 0.06 -23.42
N ILE A 21 -133.28 -0.83 -24.43
CA ILE A 21 -132.23 -1.85 -24.59
C ILE A 21 -130.89 -1.18 -24.93
N GLN A 22 -130.88 -0.15 -25.77
CA GLN A 22 -129.66 0.56 -26.12
C GLN A 22 -129.05 1.29 -24.91
N GLU A 23 -129.87 1.89 -24.05
CA GLU A 23 -129.42 2.57 -22.82
C GLU A 23 -128.84 1.57 -21.80
N ILE A 24 -129.47 0.40 -21.65
CA ILE A 24 -128.96 -0.68 -20.79
C ILE A 24 -127.62 -1.21 -21.32
N VAL A 25 -127.49 -1.39 -22.64
CA VAL A 25 -126.24 -1.85 -23.26
C VAL A 25 -125.13 -0.81 -23.12
N THR A 26 -125.41 0.47 -23.37
CA THR A 26 -124.39 1.52 -23.22
C THR A 26 -123.97 1.69 -21.77
N THR A 27 -124.89 1.54 -20.83
CA THR A 27 -124.57 1.62 -19.40
C THR A 27 -123.75 0.41 -18.98
N ALA A 28 -124.15 -0.81 -19.35
CA ALA A 28 -123.40 -2.03 -19.05
C ALA A 28 -122.00 -2.02 -19.67
N VAL A 29 -121.85 -1.50 -20.90
CA VAL A 29 -120.54 -1.35 -21.56
C VAL A 29 -119.69 -0.30 -20.86
N ALA A 30 -120.25 0.84 -20.45
CA ALA A 30 -119.53 1.86 -19.69
C ALA A 30 -119.07 1.32 -18.32
N THR A 31 -119.95 0.64 -17.59
CA THR A 31 -119.64 0.04 -16.27
C THR A 31 -118.62 -1.11 -16.39
N ALA A 32 -118.59 -1.83 -17.51
CA ALA A 32 -117.59 -2.87 -17.76
C ALA A 32 -116.23 -2.30 -18.23
N LEU A 33 -116.22 -1.15 -18.90
CA LEU A 33 -114.99 -0.54 -19.44
C LEU A 33 -114.24 0.34 -18.44
N GLU A 34 -114.93 0.95 -17.48
CA GLU A 34 -114.33 1.78 -16.43
C GLU A 34 -113.25 1.04 -15.60
N PRO A 35 -113.48 -0.18 -15.08
CA PRO A 35 -112.44 -0.92 -14.37
C PRO A 35 -111.26 -1.33 -15.26
N VAL A 36 -111.50 -1.55 -16.56
CA VAL A 36 -110.43 -1.86 -17.52
C VAL A 36 -109.56 -0.63 -17.76
N ALA A 37 -110.18 0.53 -17.97
CA ALA A 37 -109.48 1.80 -18.17
C ALA A 37 -108.68 2.21 -16.92
N SER A 38 -109.25 2.03 -15.72
CA SER A 38 -108.53 2.25 -14.46
C SER A 38 -107.35 1.31 -14.32
N SER A 39 -107.51 0.01 -14.59
CA SER A 39 -106.41 -0.95 -14.49
C SER A 39 -105.29 -0.67 -15.50
N LEU A 40 -105.62 -0.11 -16.67
CA LEU A 40 -104.63 0.28 -17.68
C LEU A 40 -103.84 1.52 -17.23
N GLY A 41 -104.51 2.49 -16.60
CA GLY A 41 -103.87 3.63 -15.96
C GLY A 41 -102.91 3.21 -14.84
N ASP A 42 -103.37 2.31 -13.96
CA ASP A 42 -102.57 1.77 -12.86
C ASP A 42 -101.35 0.97 -13.37
N LEU A 43 -101.52 0.19 -14.44
CA LEU A 43 -100.42 -0.53 -15.10
C LEU A 43 -99.40 0.43 -15.71
N GLN A 44 -99.84 1.52 -16.34
CA GLN A 44 -98.96 2.51 -16.93
C GLN A 44 -98.16 3.26 -15.86
N GLU A 45 -98.78 3.56 -14.72
CA GLU A 45 -98.12 4.17 -13.57
C GLU A 45 -97.10 3.22 -12.92
N GLN A 46 -97.42 1.92 -12.82
CA GLN A 46 -96.47 0.91 -12.32
C GLN A 46 -95.30 0.62 -13.29
N LEU A 47 -95.52 0.75 -14.60
CA LEU A 47 -94.48 0.55 -15.62
C LEU A 47 -93.52 1.74 -15.72
N GLY A 48 -93.92 2.94 -15.34
CA GLY A 48 -93.05 4.14 -15.34
C GLY A 48 -91.74 3.94 -14.56
N PRO A 49 -91.79 3.51 -13.29
CA PRO A 49 -90.60 3.18 -12.49
C PRO A 49 -89.76 2.07 -13.11
N VAL A 50 -90.37 1.00 -13.63
CA VAL A 50 -89.64 -0.12 -14.25
C VAL A 50 -88.93 0.33 -15.53
N THR A 51 -89.56 1.21 -16.31
CA THR A 51 -89.00 1.76 -17.54
C THR A 51 -87.83 2.70 -17.21
N ALA A 52 -87.97 3.56 -16.20
CA ALA A 52 -86.89 4.42 -15.72
C ALA A 52 -85.71 3.60 -15.17
N HIS A 53 -85.98 2.53 -14.41
CA HIS A 53 -84.94 1.66 -13.87
C HIS A 53 -84.23 0.83 -14.94
N LEU A 54 -84.95 0.39 -15.99
CA LEU A 54 -84.34 -0.23 -17.16
C LEU A 54 -83.47 0.75 -17.95
N GLN A 55 -83.89 2.00 -18.05
CA GLN A 55 -83.13 3.06 -18.72
C GLN A 55 -81.84 3.42 -17.96
N GLU A 56 -81.90 3.40 -16.63
CA GLU A 56 -80.76 3.59 -15.73
C GLU A 56 -79.83 2.35 -15.66
N ASN A 57 -80.38 1.14 -15.79
CA ASN A 57 -79.63 -0.11 -15.94
C ASN A 57 -79.28 -0.47 -17.39
N THR A 58 -79.37 0.49 -18.32
CA THR A 58 -78.88 0.23 -19.67
C THR A 58 -77.37 0.02 -19.65
N VAL A 59 -76.92 -0.86 -20.54
CA VAL A 59 -75.50 -1.11 -20.82
C VAL A 59 -74.76 0.19 -21.13
N ASP A 60 -75.44 1.17 -21.74
CA ASP A 60 -74.90 2.51 -22.00
C ASP A 60 -74.55 3.28 -20.72
N MET A 61 -75.40 3.21 -19.68
CA MET A 61 -75.14 3.94 -18.43
C MET A 61 -73.98 3.31 -17.66
N HIS A 62 -73.92 1.97 -17.61
CA HIS A 62 -72.76 1.25 -17.06
C HIS A 62 -71.48 1.51 -17.88
N GLY A 63 -71.59 1.59 -19.21
CA GLY A 63 -70.48 1.95 -20.10
C GLY A 63 -69.88 3.31 -19.78
N ARG A 64 -70.73 4.34 -19.61
CA ARG A 64 -70.29 5.68 -19.19
C ARG A 64 -69.67 5.68 -17.80
N MET A 65 -70.26 4.93 -16.87
CA MET A 65 -69.74 4.84 -15.50
C MET A 65 -68.35 4.21 -15.47
N VAL A 66 -68.11 3.17 -16.28
CA VAL A 66 -66.77 2.56 -16.46
C VAL A 66 -65.81 3.52 -17.15
N GLU A 67 -66.25 4.24 -18.17
CA GLU A 67 -65.43 5.23 -18.87
C GLU A 67 -65.02 6.38 -17.94
N ASP A 68 -65.94 6.90 -17.11
CA ASP A 68 -65.68 7.92 -16.10
C ASP A 68 -64.69 7.46 -15.03
N HIS A 69 -64.64 6.16 -14.71
CA HIS A 69 -63.65 5.61 -13.78
C HIS A 69 -62.30 5.31 -14.44
N LEU A 70 -62.28 4.92 -15.72
CA LEU A 70 -61.05 4.60 -16.45
C LEU A 70 -60.30 5.84 -16.91
N LYS A 71 -61.01 6.91 -17.27
CA LYS A 71 -60.40 8.13 -17.80
C LYS A 71 -59.43 8.82 -16.82
N PRO A 72 -59.76 9.01 -15.53
CA PRO A 72 -58.83 9.57 -14.55
C PRO A 72 -57.61 8.67 -14.32
N LEU A 73 -57.81 7.34 -14.32
CA LEU A 73 -56.71 6.38 -14.21
C LEU A 73 -55.78 6.48 -15.41
N GLN A 74 -56.32 6.54 -16.62
CA GLN A 74 -55.54 6.67 -17.84
C GLN A 74 -54.80 8.01 -17.89
N GLU A 75 -55.42 9.12 -17.52
CA GLU A 75 -54.77 10.42 -17.41
C GLU A 75 -53.62 10.41 -16.39
N THR A 76 -53.85 9.78 -15.23
CA THR A 76 -52.82 9.65 -14.18
C THR A 76 -51.65 8.79 -14.66
N LEU A 77 -51.93 7.68 -15.35
CA LEU A 77 -50.91 6.80 -15.91
C LEU A 77 -50.10 7.50 -17.01
N THR A 78 -50.78 8.25 -17.89
CA THR A 78 -50.17 9.02 -18.97
C THR A 78 -49.28 10.14 -18.43
N LYS A 79 -49.62 10.69 -17.26
CA LYS A 79 -48.84 11.72 -16.57
C LYS A 79 -47.61 11.15 -15.85
N ILE A 80 -47.77 10.05 -15.11
CA ILE A 80 -46.71 9.49 -14.26
C ILE A 80 -45.64 8.77 -15.09
N GLN A 81 -46.03 8.10 -16.18
CA GLN A 81 -45.10 7.32 -17.00
C GLN A 81 -43.90 8.13 -17.54
N PRO A 82 -44.06 9.32 -18.16
CA PRO A 82 -42.92 10.11 -18.61
C PRO A 82 -42.09 10.69 -17.46
N GLU A 83 -42.69 10.95 -16.30
CA GLU A 83 -41.99 11.46 -15.11
C GLU A 83 -41.04 10.39 -14.55
N ILE A 84 -41.53 9.16 -14.37
CA ILE A 84 -40.69 8.02 -13.93
C ILE A 84 -39.55 7.75 -14.94
N LEU A 85 -39.86 7.73 -16.24
CA LEU A 85 -38.85 7.50 -17.27
C LEU A 85 -37.82 8.63 -17.32
N GLY A 86 -38.25 9.88 -17.11
CA GLY A 86 -37.38 11.05 -17.01
C GLY A 86 -36.44 10.97 -15.80
N GLU A 87 -36.99 10.68 -14.62
CA GLU A 87 -36.19 10.49 -13.40
C GLU A 87 -35.20 9.34 -13.52
N MET A 88 -35.63 8.20 -14.08
CA MET A 88 -34.74 7.07 -14.37
C MET A 88 -33.63 7.46 -15.33
N GLY A 89 -33.93 8.20 -16.40
CA GLY A 89 -32.95 8.69 -17.35
C GLY A 89 -31.93 9.63 -16.70
N GLN A 90 -32.39 10.55 -15.85
CA GLN A 90 -31.51 11.47 -15.11
C GLN A 90 -30.60 10.73 -14.13
N ARG A 91 -31.14 9.77 -13.38
CA ARG A 91 -30.34 8.94 -12.46
C ARG A 91 -29.33 8.08 -13.21
N SER A 92 -29.68 7.54 -14.38
CA SER A 92 -28.76 6.79 -15.24
C SER A 92 -27.60 7.68 -15.67
N ALA A 93 -27.88 8.87 -16.20
CA ALA A 93 -26.84 9.81 -16.63
C ALA A 93 -25.91 10.23 -15.48
N GLN A 94 -26.46 10.41 -14.27
CA GLN A 94 -25.66 10.71 -13.08
C GLN A 94 -24.75 9.55 -12.68
N LEU A 95 -25.25 8.31 -12.76
CA LEU A 95 -24.45 7.11 -12.50
C LEU A 95 -23.33 6.95 -13.53
N ASP A 96 -23.61 7.17 -14.81
CA ASP A 96 -22.61 7.11 -15.88
C ASP A 96 -21.49 8.13 -15.66
N SER A 97 -21.85 9.38 -15.33
CA SER A 97 -20.87 10.43 -15.00
C SER A 97 -20.04 10.08 -13.74
N SER A 98 -20.68 9.48 -12.74
CA SER A 98 -19.97 9.04 -11.52
C SER A 98 -19.01 7.89 -11.80
N LEU A 99 -19.41 6.95 -12.68
CA LEU A 99 -18.59 5.82 -13.11
C LEU A 99 -17.37 6.30 -13.89
N GLU A 100 -17.55 7.24 -14.81
CA GLU A 100 -16.46 7.87 -15.56
C GLU A 100 -15.48 8.61 -14.63
N SER A 101 -16.01 9.35 -13.64
CA SER A 101 -15.17 10.01 -12.64
C SER A 101 -14.35 9.02 -11.81
N LEU A 102 -14.97 7.91 -11.37
CA LEU A 102 -14.30 6.84 -10.63
C LEU A 102 -13.21 6.17 -11.47
N GLN A 103 -13.50 5.92 -12.75
CA GLN A 103 -12.53 5.32 -13.66
C GLN A 103 -11.32 6.23 -13.87
N ASN A 104 -11.54 7.53 -14.11
CA ASN A 104 -10.46 8.51 -14.22
C ASN A 104 -9.63 8.60 -12.93
N GLN A 105 -10.27 8.52 -11.76
CA GLN A 105 -9.55 8.51 -10.48
C GLN A 105 -8.69 7.26 -10.31
N VAL A 106 -9.23 6.08 -10.66
CA VAL A 106 -8.49 4.81 -10.61
C VAL A 106 -7.28 4.85 -11.54
N ASP A 107 -7.41 5.44 -12.74
CA ASP A 107 -6.30 5.57 -13.67
C ASP A 107 -5.18 6.48 -13.13
N VAL A 108 -5.54 7.60 -12.50
CA VAL A 108 -4.59 8.50 -11.84
C VAL A 108 -3.87 7.80 -10.68
N GLU A 109 -4.61 7.09 -9.82
CA GLU A 109 -4.01 6.36 -8.70
C GLU A 109 -3.07 5.24 -9.18
N ASN A 110 -3.43 4.52 -10.24
CA ASN A 110 -2.56 3.51 -10.85
C ASN A 110 -1.26 4.12 -11.41
N GLN A 111 -1.35 5.30 -12.02
CA GLN A 111 -0.17 6.02 -12.50
C GLN A 111 0.73 6.45 -11.34
N HIS A 112 0.16 7.02 -10.27
CA HIS A 112 0.93 7.37 -9.07
C HIS A 112 1.57 6.14 -8.41
N LEU A 113 0.89 4.99 -8.37
CA LEU A 113 1.44 3.75 -7.82
C LEU A 113 2.64 3.26 -8.66
N LYS A 114 2.57 3.41 -9.98
CA LYS A 114 3.67 3.07 -10.90
C LYS A 114 4.88 3.97 -10.67
N GLU A 115 4.67 5.28 -10.56
CA GLU A 115 5.73 6.25 -10.26
C GLU A 115 6.35 6.01 -8.89
N PHE A 116 5.53 5.75 -7.87
CA PHE A 116 6.00 5.39 -6.54
C PHE A 116 6.86 4.12 -6.57
N ARG A 117 6.43 3.08 -7.29
CA ARG A 117 7.20 1.84 -7.45
C ARG A 117 8.56 2.09 -8.12
N GLN A 118 8.61 2.93 -9.15
CA GLN A 118 9.85 3.30 -9.81
C GLN A 118 10.78 4.08 -8.89
N SER A 119 10.24 5.03 -8.11
CA SER A 119 11.00 5.80 -7.12
C SER A 119 11.57 4.90 -6.01
N ALA A 120 10.76 3.97 -5.50
CA ALA A 120 11.19 3.00 -4.51
C ALA A 120 12.30 2.08 -5.05
N GLN A 121 12.17 1.60 -6.29
CA GLN A 121 13.21 0.79 -6.93
C GLN A 121 14.52 1.56 -7.09
N ALA A 122 14.46 2.79 -7.60
CA ALA A 122 15.65 3.63 -7.74
C ALA A 122 16.34 3.88 -6.39
N THR A 123 15.56 4.05 -5.32
CA THR A 123 16.10 4.20 -3.95
C THR A 123 16.81 2.93 -3.49
N CYS A 124 16.21 1.77 -3.73
CA CYS A 124 16.83 0.47 -3.41
C CYS A 124 18.15 0.25 -4.19
N ASP A 125 18.17 0.62 -5.47
CA ASP A 125 19.36 0.49 -6.32
C ASP A 125 20.50 1.39 -5.81
N VAL A 126 20.19 2.64 -5.46
CA VAL A 126 21.17 3.57 -4.84
C VAL A 126 21.67 3.05 -3.50
N ALA A 127 20.79 2.49 -2.67
CA ALA A 127 21.17 1.91 -1.40
C ALA A 127 22.12 0.71 -1.58
N ALA A 128 21.86 -0.17 -2.54
CA ALA A 128 22.72 -1.32 -2.84
C ALA A 128 24.14 -0.88 -3.25
N VAL A 129 24.25 0.06 -4.19
CA VAL A 129 25.54 0.61 -4.65
C VAL A 129 26.27 1.32 -3.49
N THR A 130 25.53 2.03 -2.64
CA THR A 130 26.12 2.72 -1.49
C THR A 130 26.69 1.72 -0.47
N CYS A 131 25.97 0.64 -0.17
CA CYS A 131 26.43 -0.41 0.74
C CYS A 131 27.71 -1.08 0.23
N GLU A 132 27.78 -1.41 -1.06
CA GLU A 132 28.99 -1.97 -1.69
C GLU A 132 30.18 -1.00 -1.56
N ARG A 133 29.96 0.28 -1.89
CA ARG A 133 31.02 1.30 -1.80
C ARG A 133 31.51 1.52 -0.37
N VAL A 134 30.62 1.51 0.62
CA VAL A 134 31.01 1.61 2.04
C VAL A 134 31.82 0.40 2.48
N GLY A 135 31.50 -0.79 1.97
CA GLY A 135 32.32 -1.99 2.16
C GLY A 135 33.76 -1.77 1.67
N HIS A 136 33.94 -1.34 0.42
CA HIS A 136 35.26 -1.05 -0.14
C HIS A 136 36.04 0.02 0.64
N ILE A 137 35.38 1.10 1.07
CA ILE A 137 36.04 2.15 1.89
C ILE A 137 36.52 1.57 3.22
N THR A 138 35.72 0.70 3.84
CA THR A 138 36.07 0.05 5.11
C THR A 138 37.31 -0.85 4.93
N ASP A 139 37.36 -1.60 3.84
CA ASP A 139 38.51 -2.45 3.50
C ASP A 139 39.78 -1.60 3.23
N ASP A 140 39.66 -0.54 2.43
CA ASP A 140 40.78 0.38 2.14
C ASP A 140 41.29 1.07 3.41
N GLN A 141 40.39 1.46 4.31
CA GLN A 141 40.75 2.03 5.60
C GLN A 141 41.49 1.02 6.48
N ASN A 142 41.07 -0.25 6.50
CA ASN A 142 41.76 -1.32 7.22
C ASN A 142 43.18 -1.55 6.68
N VAL A 143 43.36 -1.57 5.35
CA VAL A 143 44.68 -1.69 4.71
C VAL A 143 45.56 -0.50 5.06
N THR A 144 45.01 0.71 4.98
CA THR A 144 45.74 1.94 5.31
C THR A 144 46.17 1.99 6.78
N ASN A 145 45.26 1.66 7.71
CA ASN A 145 45.54 1.61 9.14
C ASN A 145 46.64 0.60 9.46
N LYS A 146 46.61 -0.58 8.81
CA LYS A 146 47.68 -1.56 8.92
C LYS A 146 49.02 -1.00 8.43
N HIS A 147 49.03 -0.33 7.28
CA HIS A 147 50.28 0.21 6.73
C HIS A 147 50.87 1.34 7.58
N VAL A 148 50.03 2.24 8.10
CA VAL A 148 50.44 3.29 9.04
C VAL A 148 50.99 2.68 10.33
N THR A 149 50.33 1.63 10.84
CA THR A 149 50.80 0.89 12.00
C THR A 149 52.19 0.30 11.76
N ASP A 150 52.37 -0.43 10.66
CA ASP A 150 53.63 -1.05 10.29
C ASP A 150 54.74 0.00 10.16
N LEU A 151 54.43 1.15 9.55
CA LEU A 151 55.35 2.29 9.45
C LEU A 151 55.76 2.83 10.83
N VAL A 152 54.80 3.02 11.74
CA VAL A 152 55.06 3.50 13.10
C VAL A 152 55.96 2.49 13.84
N VAL A 153 55.60 1.21 13.85
CA VAL A 153 56.40 0.16 14.50
C VAL A 153 57.81 0.10 13.91
N ASN A 154 57.93 0.02 12.58
CA ASN A 154 59.22 -0.08 11.89
C ASN A 154 60.10 1.15 12.14
N SER A 155 59.54 2.37 12.06
CA SER A 155 60.30 3.60 12.34
C SER A 155 60.89 3.62 13.76
N ARG A 156 60.18 3.04 14.73
CA ARG A 156 60.60 2.95 16.13
C ARG A 156 61.66 1.87 16.31
N GLN A 157 61.48 0.72 15.67
CA GLN A 157 62.48 -0.36 15.64
C GLN A 157 63.81 0.10 15.03
N ILE A 158 63.77 0.79 13.88
CA ILE A 158 64.96 1.37 13.23
C ILE A 158 65.62 2.42 14.13
N TYR A 159 64.84 3.27 14.80
CA TYR A 159 65.39 4.22 15.74
C TYR A 159 66.07 3.53 16.93
N ASN A 160 65.42 2.52 17.50
CA ASN A 160 65.89 1.76 18.65
C ASN A 160 67.13 0.93 18.34
N SER A 161 67.25 0.38 17.14
CA SER A 161 68.45 -0.35 16.71
C SER A 161 69.69 0.55 16.65
N GLY A 162 69.50 1.82 16.30
CA GLY A 162 70.55 2.84 16.37
C GLY A 162 70.85 3.35 17.78
N CYS A 163 70.12 2.95 18.82
CA CYS A 163 70.33 3.37 20.21
C CYS A 163 71.30 2.46 20.99
N GLY A 164 71.67 1.30 20.44
CA GLY A 164 72.47 0.31 21.17
C GLY A 164 71.75 -0.19 22.43
N SER A 165 72.38 -0.03 23.59
CA SER A 165 71.83 -0.45 24.90
C SER A 165 70.74 0.47 25.46
N GLY A 166 70.55 1.67 24.89
CA GLY A 166 69.55 2.63 25.34
C GLY A 166 69.97 3.51 26.52
N PHE A 167 71.19 3.37 27.07
CA PHE A 167 71.67 4.20 28.18
C PHE A 167 72.03 5.63 27.76
N THR A 168 72.68 5.79 26.60
CA THR A 168 73.07 7.12 26.07
C THR A 168 71.91 7.80 25.34
N ARG A 169 71.10 7.00 24.63
CA ARG A 169 69.92 7.47 23.89
C ARG A 169 68.77 6.51 24.18
N PRO A 170 67.73 6.91 24.93
CA PRO A 170 66.67 6.00 25.32
C PRO A 170 65.91 5.48 24.10
N PHE A 171 65.41 4.25 24.20
CA PHE A 171 64.50 3.69 23.21
C PHE A 171 63.21 4.48 23.15
N LYS A 172 62.64 4.56 21.96
CA LYS A 172 61.28 5.02 21.75
C LYS A 172 60.32 3.87 22.02
N ALA A 173 59.31 4.15 22.84
CA ALA A 173 58.22 3.22 23.08
C ALA A 173 57.50 2.85 21.76
N ILE A 174 57.22 1.56 21.61
CA ILE A 174 56.35 1.02 20.57
C ILE A 174 54.97 0.82 21.20
N PRO A 175 53.90 1.37 20.60
CA PRO A 175 52.56 1.18 21.14
C PRO A 175 52.05 -0.25 20.88
N PHE A 176 51.08 -0.69 21.68
CA PHE A 176 50.27 -1.85 21.36
C PHE A 176 49.22 -1.50 20.32
N ILE A 177 49.02 -2.41 19.37
CA ILE A 177 48.06 -2.24 18.30
C ILE A 177 46.99 -3.30 18.51
N ARG A 178 45.78 -2.86 18.81
CA ARG A 178 44.65 -3.76 19.03
C ARG A 178 44.07 -4.24 17.70
N ARG A 179 43.21 -5.27 17.77
CA ARG A 179 42.54 -5.84 16.58
C ARG A 179 41.64 -4.85 15.84
N ASP A 180 41.13 -3.83 16.54
CA ASP A 180 40.34 -2.73 15.98
C ASP A 180 41.19 -1.61 15.39
N GLY A 181 42.53 -1.77 15.37
CA GLY A 181 43.48 -0.77 14.90
C GLY A 181 43.74 0.37 15.88
N SER A 182 43.14 0.35 17.07
CA SER A 182 43.41 1.36 18.09
C SER A 182 44.82 1.21 18.65
N ILE A 183 45.44 2.37 18.89
CA ILE A 183 46.80 2.48 19.43
C ILE A 183 46.68 2.66 20.94
N GLN A 184 47.28 1.74 21.70
CA GLN A 184 47.33 1.83 23.16
C GLN A 184 48.79 1.87 23.63
N PRO A 185 49.23 2.93 24.33
CA PRO A 185 50.56 2.95 24.89
C PRO A 185 50.68 1.95 26.07
N PRO A 186 51.82 1.27 26.24
CA PRO A 186 51.99 0.29 27.32
C PRO A 186 51.79 0.87 28.73
N SER A 187 52.08 2.16 28.91
CA SER A 187 51.89 2.88 30.18
C SER A 187 50.45 2.86 30.67
N ASP A 188 49.47 2.84 29.77
CA ASP A 188 48.05 2.82 30.13
C ASP A 188 47.63 1.49 30.76
N LEU A 189 48.44 0.44 30.56
CA LEU A 189 48.29 -0.86 31.21
C LEU A 189 49.17 -0.98 32.47
N GLY A 190 49.78 0.12 32.92
CA GLY A 190 50.69 0.13 34.07
C GLY A 190 52.04 -0.55 33.79
N LEU A 191 52.39 -0.77 32.52
CA LEU A 191 53.66 -1.40 32.16
C LEU A 191 54.82 -0.40 32.17
N PRO A 192 56.01 -0.81 32.63
CA PRO A 192 57.18 0.05 32.69
C PRO A 192 57.72 0.37 31.29
N PRO A 193 57.97 1.64 30.92
CA PRO A 193 58.43 1.97 29.58
C PRO A 193 59.80 1.34 29.30
N LEU A 194 59.92 0.64 28.17
CA LEU A 194 61.12 -0.09 27.77
C LEU A 194 62.17 0.86 27.18
N LEU A 195 62.79 1.68 28.03
CA LEU A 195 63.69 2.77 27.62
C LEU A 195 65.13 2.33 27.36
N ASN A 196 65.55 1.18 27.89
CA ASN A 196 66.90 0.63 27.70
C ASN A 196 66.88 -0.89 27.95
N THR A 197 67.97 -1.58 27.63
CA THR A 197 68.07 -3.04 27.80
C THR A 197 67.93 -3.46 29.26
N SER A 198 68.44 -2.68 30.22
CA SER A 198 68.32 -3.02 31.64
C SER A 198 66.86 -3.08 32.10
N VAL A 199 65.99 -2.19 31.63
CA VAL A 199 64.55 -2.26 31.95
C VAL A 199 63.92 -3.53 31.39
N ILE A 200 64.27 -3.90 30.15
CA ILE A 200 63.76 -5.11 29.50
C ILE A 200 64.17 -6.36 30.28
N ASP A 201 65.43 -6.40 30.74
CA ASP A 201 66.01 -7.57 31.41
C ASP A 201 65.42 -7.80 32.81
N ASN A 202 64.99 -6.71 33.44
CA ASN A 202 64.40 -6.66 34.77
C ASN A 202 62.87 -6.75 34.79
N LEU A 203 62.21 -6.98 33.65
CA LEU A 203 60.76 -7.18 33.60
C LEU A 203 60.35 -8.41 34.45
N THR A 204 59.28 -8.30 35.24
CA THR A 204 58.69 -9.50 35.87
C THR A 204 58.13 -10.43 34.80
N ASP A 205 57.97 -11.73 35.09
CA ASP A 205 57.38 -12.67 34.13
C ASP A 205 55.98 -12.24 33.69
N HIS A 206 55.21 -11.64 34.59
CA HIS A 206 53.90 -11.09 34.27
C HIS A 206 53.98 -9.93 33.27
N GLN A 207 54.87 -8.96 33.52
CA GLN A 207 55.06 -7.82 32.62
C GLN A 207 55.62 -8.26 31.26
N LEU A 208 56.55 -9.21 31.25
CA LEU A 208 57.12 -9.79 30.04
C LEU A 208 56.01 -10.43 29.19
N ASN A 209 55.15 -11.25 29.78
CA ASN A 209 54.04 -11.88 29.06
C ASN A 209 53.04 -10.83 28.54
N GLN A 210 52.73 -9.80 29.33
CA GLN A 210 51.86 -8.70 28.88
C GLN A 210 52.45 -7.93 27.68
N TYR A 211 53.76 -7.70 27.66
CA TYR A 211 54.43 -7.11 26.49
C TYR A 211 54.37 -8.01 25.26
N LEU A 212 54.64 -9.30 25.43
CA LEU A 212 54.60 -10.26 24.32
C LEU A 212 53.18 -10.40 23.76
N GLU A 213 52.17 -10.46 24.62
CA GLU A 213 50.76 -10.47 24.21
C GLU A 213 50.36 -9.17 23.52
N GLY A 214 50.71 -8.02 24.09
CA GLY A 214 50.39 -6.71 23.53
C GLY A 214 51.03 -6.45 22.15
N TYR A 215 52.18 -7.04 21.87
CA TYR A 215 52.83 -7.01 20.55
C TYR A 215 52.45 -8.18 19.63
N GLY A 216 51.61 -9.12 20.08
CA GLY A 216 51.23 -10.30 19.30
C GLY A 216 52.38 -11.28 19.06
N ILE A 217 53.39 -11.29 19.93
CA ILE A 217 54.55 -12.18 19.86
C ILE A 217 54.19 -13.52 20.48
N GLU A 218 54.27 -14.59 19.68
CA GLU A 218 54.02 -15.95 20.14
C GLU A 218 55.08 -16.39 21.17
N HIS A 219 54.63 -16.69 22.40
CA HIS A 219 55.51 -16.98 23.53
C HIS A 219 55.10 -18.24 24.34
N ASN A 220 54.06 -18.96 23.91
CA ASN A 220 53.62 -20.18 24.56
C ASN A 220 54.74 -21.24 24.55
N GLY A 221 55.10 -21.75 25.73
CA GLY A 221 56.13 -22.78 25.89
C GLY A 221 57.58 -22.29 25.75
N LEU A 222 57.81 -20.98 25.61
CA LEU A 222 59.16 -20.42 25.65
C LEU A 222 59.63 -20.24 27.09
N ASN A 223 60.91 -20.50 27.33
CA ASN A 223 61.55 -20.09 28.59
C ASN A 223 61.75 -18.58 28.62
N ARG A 224 61.94 -18.02 29.81
CA ARG A 224 62.10 -16.57 30.04
C ARG A 224 63.16 -15.93 29.14
N GLU A 225 64.31 -16.59 28.98
CA GLU A 225 65.41 -16.08 28.17
C GLU A 225 65.02 -15.92 26.68
N ARG A 226 64.35 -16.93 26.10
CA ARG A 226 63.86 -16.83 24.71
C ARG A 226 62.76 -15.79 24.57
N SER A 227 61.89 -15.67 25.56
CA SER A 227 60.84 -14.64 25.59
C SER A 227 61.43 -13.23 25.62
N LEU A 228 62.46 -12.99 26.44
CA LEU A 228 63.21 -11.73 26.47
C LEU A 228 63.93 -11.48 25.15
N PHE A 229 64.53 -12.51 24.55
CA PHE A 229 65.18 -12.40 23.25
C PHE A 229 64.20 -11.94 22.16
N LYS A 230 63.02 -12.58 22.05
CA LYS A 230 61.98 -12.18 21.09
C LYS A 230 61.49 -10.75 21.35
N LEU A 231 61.33 -10.36 22.61
CA LEU A 231 60.92 -9.01 22.96
C LEU A 231 61.98 -7.97 22.54
N ARG A 232 63.26 -8.23 22.82
CA ARG A 232 64.38 -7.36 22.41
C ARG A 232 64.46 -7.24 20.89
N GLU A 233 64.33 -8.37 20.18
CA GLU A 233 64.30 -8.41 18.71
C GLU A 233 63.16 -7.55 18.16
N TYR A 234 61.94 -7.71 18.70
CA TYR A 234 60.79 -6.90 18.28
C TYR A 234 60.96 -5.41 18.59
N ILE A 235 61.62 -5.03 19.69
CA ILE A 235 61.84 -3.61 20.01
C ILE A 235 62.90 -2.99 19.07
N GLY A 236 63.69 -3.82 18.40
CA GLY A 236 64.83 -3.41 17.60
C GLY A 236 66.12 -3.30 18.42
N CYS A 237 66.18 -3.87 19.63
CA CYS A 237 67.40 -3.91 20.42
C CYS A 237 68.32 -5.01 19.88
N THR A 238 69.43 -4.65 19.26
CA THR A 238 70.46 -5.64 18.90
C THR A 238 71.18 -6.08 20.17
N PRO A 239 71.30 -7.40 20.44
CA PRO A 239 72.16 -7.86 21.53
C PRO A 239 73.59 -7.40 21.25
N ALA A 240 74.26 -6.89 22.29
CA ALA A 240 75.61 -6.35 22.19
C ALA A 240 76.68 -7.37 21.73
N GLU A 241 76.33 -8.65 21.54
CA GLU A 241 77.30 -9.74 21.50
C GLU A 241 77.52 -10.42 20.13
N ARG A 242 77.13 -9.80 19.00
CA ARG A 242 77.54 -10.34 17.67
C ARG A 242 78.08 -9.33 16.66
N SER A 243 78.16 -8.04 16.99
CA SER A 243 78.68 -7.02 16.05
C SER A 243 80.20 -6.89 16.01
N ASP A 244 80.93 -7.45 16.98
CA ASP A 244 82.39 -7.26 17.01
C ASP A 244 83.17 -8.22 16.11
N SER A 245 82.57 -9.27 15.53
CA SER A 245 83.33 -10.21 14.67
C SER A 245 83.29 -9.85 13.18
N HIS A 246 82.19 -9.30 12.67
CA HIS A 246 82.05 -9.02 11.23
C HIS A 246 82.51 -7.61 10.83
N ALA A 247 82.27 -6.61 11.67
CA ALA A 247 82.74 -5.24 11.42
C ALA A 247 84.27 -5.16 11.55
N THR A 248 84.86 -5.85 12.53
CA THR A 248 86.32 -5.97 12.64
C THR A 248 86.89 -6.77 11.47
N ALA A 249 86.28 -7.90 11.07
CA ALA A 249 86.75 -8.66 9.91
C ALA A 249 86.74 -7.84 8.61
N LEU A 250 85.68 -7.05 8.36
CA LEU A 250 85.64 -6.15 7.20
C LEU A 250 86.70 -5.06 7.28
N PHE A 251 86.93 -4.48 8.46
CA PHE A 251 87.98 -3.48 8.66
C PHE A 251 89.39 -4.08 8.46
N PHE A 252 89.64 -5.28 8.98
CA PHE A 252 90.90 -6.01 8.77
C PHE A 252 91.10 -6.38 7.30
N MET A 253 90.06 -6.85 6.60
CA MET A 253 90.12 -7.17 5.17
C MET A 253 90.42 -5.92 4.33
N LEU A 254 89.78 -4.79 4.64
CA LEU A 254 90.03 -3.52 3.95
C LEU A 254 91.45 -3.00 4.23
N ALA A 255 91.91 -3.05 5.49
CA ALA A 255 93.26 -2.64 5.86
C ALA A 255 94.34 -3.52 5.20
N MET A 256 94.12 -4.84 5.16
CA MET A 256 95.01 -5.78 4.48
C MET A 256 95.01 -5.58 2.97
N ALA A 257 93.86 -5.29 2.35
CA ALA A 257 93.79 -4.96 0.93
C ALA A 257 94.54 -3.67 0.60
N CYS A 258 94.41 -2.64 1.44
CA CYS A 258 95.18 -1.39 1.29
C CYS A 258 96.69 -1.61 1.45
N LEU A 259 97.12 -2.43 2.42
CA LEU A 259 98.53 -2.77 2.59
C LEU A 259 99.06 -3.59 1.40
N LEU A 260 98.32 -4.57 0.91
CA LEU A 260 98.71 -5.34 -0.27
C LEU A 260 98.83 -4.47 -1.52
N TYR A 261 97.93 -3.50 -1.71
CA TYR A 261 98.01 -2.53 -2.81
C TYR A 261 99.24 -1.63 -2.71
N LEU A 262 99.61 -1.17 -1.51
CA LEU A 262 100.78 -0.32 -1.29
C LEU A 262 102.11 -1.07 -1.46
N TYR A 263 102.20 -2.32 -1.01
CA TYR A 263 103.44 -3.09 -1.05
C TYR A 263 103.63 -3.89 -2.34
N PHE A 264 102.55 -4.23 -3.04
CA PHE A 264 102.61 -5.05 -4.26
C PHE A 264 101.69 -4.49 -5.37
N PRO A 265 101.92 -3.25 -5.84
CA PRO A 265 101.09 -2.63 -6.88
C PRO A 265 101.08 -3.42 -8.20
N GLN A 266 102.17 -4.14 -8.49
CA GLN A 266 102.34 -5.00 -9.66
C GLN A 266 101.40 -6.22 -9.74
N LEU A 267 100.71 -6.59 -8.65
CA LEU A 267 99.69 -7.64 -8.68
C LEU A 267 98.32 -7.13 -9.17
N PHE A 268 98.16 -5.82 -9.29
CA PHE A 268 96.88 -5.16 -9.63
C PHE A 268 96.99 -4.25 -10.88
N ALA A 269 98.07 -4.42 -11.65
CA ALA A 269 98.31 -3.77 -12.94
C ALA A 269 98.05 -4.73 -14.11
#